data_AF-A0A1H8XYQ6-F1
#
_entry.id   AF-A0A1H8XYQ6-F1
#
_cell.length_a   1.000
_cell.length_b   1.000
_cell.length_c   1.000
_cell.angle_alpha   90.00
_cell.angle_beta   90.00
_cell.angle_gamma   90.00
#
_symmetry.space_group_name_H-M   'P 1'
#
loop_
_entity.id
_entity.type
_entity.pdbx_description
1 polymer ?
#
loop_
_entity_poly.entity_id
_entity_poly.type
_entity_poly.pdbx_seq_one_letter_code
_entity_poly.pdbx_strand_id
1 'polypeptide(L)' 'MANCNEKNCNCTNTACERHGKCCLCINFHREKGSKVFCMRDKK' A
#
# COMPACT_ATOMS: atom_id res chain seq x y z
N MET A 1 14.00 -7.21 1.14
CA MET A 1 12.79 -7.46 0.33
C MET A 1 11.62 -6.77 1.03
N ALA A 2 11.16 -5.62 0.54
CA ALA A 2 10.02 -4.94 1.17
C ALA A 2 8.78 -5.84 0.99
N ASN A 3 8.11 -6.13 2.10
CA ASN A 3 6.92 -6.97 2.18
C ASN A 3 5.80 -6.34 1.33
N CYS A 4 5.80 -6.60 0.02
CA CYS A 4 4.63 -6.32 -0.78
C CYS A 4 3.58 -7.33 -0.32
N ASN A 5 2.52 -6.83 0.30
CA ASN A 5 1.40 -7.69 0.67
C ASN A 5 0.54 -7.99 -0.58
N GLU A 6 1.16 -8.59 -1.59
CA GLU A 6 0.51 -9.01 -2.84
C GLU A 6 -0.56 -10.07 -2.57
N LYS A 7 -0.35 -10.91 -1.56
CA LYS A 7 -1.30 -11.95 -1.14
C LYS A 7 -2.44 -11.44 -0.26
N ASN A 8 -2.36 -10.25 0.32
CA ASN A 8 -3.35 -9.72 1.27
C ASN A 8 -3.53 -8.21 1.12
N CYS A 9 -3.75 -7.75 -0.12
CA CYS A 9 -3.96 -6.34 -0.42
C CYS A 9 -5.36 -5.87 0.04
N ASN A 10 -5.60 -5.80 1.36
CA ASN A 10 -6.87 -5.38 1.96
C ASN A 10 -6.98 -3.84 2.05
N CYS A 11 -6.46 -3.11 1.06
CA CYS A 11 -6.59 -1.66 1.03
C CYS A 11 -8.05 -1.29 0.83
N THR A 12 -8.67 -0.73 1.87
CA THR A 12 -10.07 -0.25 1.83
C THR A 12 -10.22 1.06 1.07
N ASN A 13 -9.11 1.72 0.73
CA ASN A 13 -9.12 2.99 0.00
C ASN A 13 -9.28 2.76 -1.51
N THR A 14 -10.53 2.52 -1.93
CA THR A 14 -10.94 2.36 -3.34
C THR A 14 -10.78 3.63 -4.18
N ALA A 15 -10.64 4.80 -3.54
CA ALA A 15 -10.41 6.06 -4.23
C ALA A 15 -8.96 6.25 -4.71
N CYS A 16 -8.05 5.33 -4.34
CA CYS A 16 -6.67 5.36 -4.83
C CYS A 16 -6.59 4.83 -6.26
N GLU A 17 -5.95 5.57 -7.17
CA GLU A 17 -5.65 5.11 -8.55
C GLU A 17 -4.82 3.80 -8.58
N ARG A 18 -4.11 3.50 -7.48
CA ARG A 18 -3.28 2.29 -7.28
C ARG A 18 -4.00 1.23 -6.45
N HIS A 19 -5.31 1.36 -6.22
CA HIS A 19 -6.13 0.34 -5.55
C HIS A 19 -6.05 -0.99 -6.33
N GLY A 20 -5.89 -2.11 -5.61
CA GLY A 20 -5.61 -3.42 -6.19
C GLY A 20 -4.15 -3.64 -6.63
N LYS A 21 -3.32 -2.60 -6.69
CA LYS A 21 -1.89 -2.68 -7.06
C LYS A 21 -0.99 -2.41 -5.86
N CYS A 22 -1.07 -3.26 -4.84
CA CYS A 22 -0.36 -3.06 -3.57
C CYS A 22 1.14 -2.77 -3.73
N CYS A 23 1.88 -3.52 -4.57
CA CYS A 23 3.32 -3.29 -4.71
C CYS A 23 3.65 -1.93 -5.33
N LEU A 24 2.89 -1.50 -6.34
CA LEU A 24 3.06 -0.20 -6.99
C LEU A 24 2.71 0.94 -6.02
N CYS A 25 1.65 0.76 -5.22
CA CYS A 25 1.27 1.71 -4.18
C CYS A 25 2.37 1.82 -3.11
N ILE A 26 2.92 0.69 -2.65
CA ILE A 26 3.99 0.63 -1.63
C ILE A 26 5.25 1.31 -2.15
N ASN A 27 5.70 0.99 -3.36
CA ASN A 27 6.89 1.61 -3.93
C ASN A 27 6.71 3.13 -4.07
N PHE A 28 5.59 3.58 -4.63
CA PHE A 28 5.29 5.01 -4.77
C PHE A 28 5.29 5.75 -3.42
N HIS A 29 4.64 5.19 -2.41
CA HIS A 29 4.61 5.80 -1.08
C HIS A 29 5.99 5.72 -0.40
N ARG A 30 6.75 4.64 -0.57
CA ARG A 30 8.10 4.47 -0.04
C ARG A 30 9.08 5.47 -0.65
N GLU A 31 9.01 5.72 -1.95
CA GLU A 31 9.79 6.77 -2.63
C GLU A 31 9.43 8.16 -2.08
N LYS A 32 8.18 8.36 -1.70
CA LYS A 32 7.71 9.57 -1.01
C LYS A 32 7.98 9.59 0.50
N GLY A 33 8.64 8.57 1.06
CA GLY A 33 8.89 8.47 2.51
C GLY A 33 7.63 8.28 3.37
N SER A 34 6.52 7.85 2.76
CA SER A 34 5.21 7.70 3.40
C SER A 34 4.77 6.23 3.43
N LYS A 35 3.87 5.87 4.35
CA LYS A 35 3.28 4.52 4.40
C LYS A 35 1.96 4.48 3.65
N VAL A 36 1.73 3.42 2.86
CA VAL A 36 0.42 3.16 2.24
C VAL A 36 -0.64 3.01 3.31
N PHE A 37 -1.87 3.46 3.01
CA PHE A 37 -2.96 3.50 3.97
C PHE A 37 -3.24 2.14 4.62
N CYS A 38 -3.21 1.06 3.84
CA CYS A 38 -3.39 -0.32 4.28
C CYS A 38 -2.25 -0.92 5.12
N MET A 39 -1.07 -0.30 5.12
CA MET A 39 0.07 -0.72 5.95
C MET A 39 0.35 0.28 7.08
N ARG A 40 -0.53 1.26 7.29
CA ARG A 40 -0.55 2.00 8.53
C ARG A 40 -1.25 1.10 9.54
N ASP A 41 -0.47 0.47 10.41
CA ASP A 41 -0.99 -0.25 11.58
C ASP A 41 -2.06 0.62 12.24
N LYS A 42 -3.32 0.19 12.14
CA LYS A 42 -4.41 0.78 12.91
C LYS A 42 -4.11 0.44 14.36
N LYS A 43 -3.63 1.44 15.12
CA LYS A 43 -3.67 1.41 16.57
C LYS A 43 -5.10 1.50 17.05
#